data_AF-A0A2H0Q6M8-F1
#
_entry.id   AF-A0A2H0Q6M8-F1
#
_cell.length_a   1.000
_cell.length_b   1.000
_cell.length_c   1.000
_cell.angle_alpha   90.00
_cell.angle_beta   90.00
_cell.angle_gamma   90.00
#
_symmetry.space_group_name_H-M   'P 1'
#
loop_
_entity.id
_entity.type
_entity.pdbx_description
1 polymer ?
#
loop_
_entity_poly.entity_id
_entity_poly.type
_entity_poly.pdbx_seq_one_letter_code
_entity_poly.pdbx_strand_id
1 'polypeptide(L)'
;MQFFKFSLLFLLIPFIVQANSYTELECLDASYETTISHKGFPFGLTQNKLTTSKDKCVITIHHEKLKFIKDQWVIDVCREPVHMKKGAGAVEVIKRDGLCVEGSKSTYCGELNRLKVLIQDDGLIFAEGEKEDLSSDHGKVYCAFSVLQRYLDQGIVLSRHGGTVIPMPSSSPMPESNTPVNDPAQTPTPAKSEGNTGSF
;
A
#
# COMPACT_ATOMS: atom_id res chain seq x y z
N MET A 1 24.63 16.49 69.16
CA MET A 1 23.53 16.41 68.18
C MET A 1 23.89 17.29 66.99
N GLN A 2 24.42 16.70 65.91
CA GLN A 2 24.72 17.41 64.67
C GLN A 2 23.67 17.02 63.63
N PHE A 3 22.87 18.00 63.22
CA PHE A 3 21.83 17.83 62.21
C PHE A 3 22.47 17.78 60.83
N PHE A 4 22.35 16.64 60.16
CA PHE A 4 22.66 16.50 58.74
C PHE A 4 21.71 17.38 57.92
N LYS A 5 22.23 18.47 57.36
CA LYS A 5 21.55 19.27 56.34
C LYS A 5 21.63 18.54 55.00
N PHE A 6 20.74 17.57 54.77
CA PHE A 6 20.53 17.05 53.42
C PHE A 6 19.75 18.09 52.62
N SER A 7 20.45 18.78 51.72
CA SER A 7 19.84 19.63 50.70
C SER A 7 19.08 18.74 49.73
N LEU A 8 17.76 18.70 49.88
CA LEU A 8 16.82 17.99 49.00
C LEU A 8 16.56 18.82 47.73
N LEU A 9 17.64 19.29 47.10
CA LEU A 9 17.60 19.93 45.79
C LEU A 9 17.93 18.88 44.71
N PHE A 10 17.22 17.75 44.75
CA PHE A 10 17.15 16.84 43.62
C PHE A 10 16.23 17.50 42.60
N LEU A 11 16.85 18.32 41.74
CA LEU A 11 16.22 19.04 40.66
C LEU A 11 15.72 17.98 39.65
N LEU A 12 14.45 17.64 39.78
CA LEU A 12 13.66 16.91 38.80
C LEU A 12 13.67 17.72 37.50
N ILE A 13 14.66 17.50 36.64
CA ILE A 13 14.58 17.88 35.24
C ILE A 13 13.75 16.78 34.58
N PRO A 14 12.49 17.02 34.17
CA PRO A 14 11.83 16.10 33.27
C PRO A 14 12.61 16.13 31.96
N PHE A 15 13.39 15.08 31.68
CA PHE A 15 13.83 14.79 30.33
C PHE A 15 12.59 14.48 29.52
N ILE A 16 12.04 15.52 28.88
CA ILE A 16 11.06 15.34 27.81
C ILE A 16 11.83 14.71 26.66
N VAL A 17 11.88 13.38 26.64
CA VAL A 17 12.33 12.64 25.47
C VAL A 17 11.25 12.87 24.41
N GLN A 18 11.46 13.88 23.57
CA GLN A 18 10.66 14.02 22.36
C GLN A 18 11.05 12.85 21.45
N ALA A 19 10.20 11.82 21.42
CA ALA A 19 10.24 10.83 20.36
C ALA A 19 9.87 11.56 19.06
N ASN A 20 10.88 12.00 18.32
CA ASN A 20 10.67 12.63 17.03
C ASN A 20 10.25 11.54 16.04
N SER A 21 9.00 11.61 15.59
CA SER A 21 8.53 10.80 14.47
C SER A 21 9.22 11.23 13.19
N TYR A 22 9.59 10.28 12.34
CA TYR A 22 10.17 10.63 11.03
C TYR A 22 9.15 11.37 10.15
N THR A 23 9.66 12.27 9.30
CA THR A 23 8.87 13.00 8.32
C THR A 23 8.68 12.21 7.02
N GLU A 24 7.70 12.58 6.19
CA GLU A 24 7.51 11.95 4.87
C GLU A 24 8.76 12.05 3.99
N LEU A 25 9.47 13.18 4.06
CA LEU A 25 10.69 13.40 3.29
C LEU A 25 11.83 12.50 3.79
N GLU A 26 12.00 12.38 5.11
CA GLU A 26 12.96 11.45 5.70
C GLU A 26 12.67 10.00 5.29
N CYS A 27 11.40 9.59 5.33
CA CYS A 27 11.00 8.29 4.83
C CYS A 27 11.32 8.12 3.34
N LEU A 28 11.01 9.10 2.49
CA LEU A 28 11.29 9.03 1.05
C LEU A 28 12.80 9.00 0.73
N ASP A 29 13.62 9.71 1.51
CA ASP A 29 15.08 9.79 1.34
C ASP A 29 15.85 8.63 1.98
N ALA A 30 15.24 7.91 2.91
CA ALA A 30 15.91 6.83 3.62
C ALA A 30 16.28 5.65 2.70
N SER A 31 17.38 4.99 3.07
CA SER A 31 17.79 3.69 2.53
C SER A 31 18.00 2.71 3.68
N TYR A 32 17.34 1.56 3.63
CA TYR A 32 17.38 0.54 4.66
C TYR A 32 16.98 -0.83 4.11
N GLU A 33 17.31 -1.87 4.86
CA GLU A 33 16.80 -3.22 4.66
C GLU A 33 16.33 -3.76 6.01
N THR A 34 15.14 -4.36 6.04
CA THR A 34 14.61 -5.05 7.21
C THR A 34 13.98 -6.37 6.78
N THR A 35 13.99 -7.34 7.69
CA THR A 35 13.44 -8.67 7.47
C THR A 35 12.58 -9.04 8.66
N ILE A 36 11.28 -9.17 8.42
CA ILE A 36 10.31 -9.66 9.38
C ILE A 36 10.15 -11.16 9.16
N SER A 37 10.15 -11.93 10.25
CA SER A 37 9.93 -13.36 10.13
C SER A 37 9.16 -13.92 11.30
N HIS A 38 8.17 -14.74 10.99
CA HIS A 38 7.28 -15.35 11.97
C HIS A 38 6.89 -16.77 11.54
N LYS A 39 6.35 -17.52 12.50
CA LYS A 39 5.88 -18.89 12.29
C LYS A 39 4.57 -18.89 11.51
N GLY A 40 4.45 -19.77 10.51
CA GLY A 40 3.25 -20.00 9.72
C GLY A 40 2.27 -20.99 10.37
N PHE A 41 0.97 -20.71 10.26
CA PHE A 41 -0.13 -21.59 10.66
C PHE A 41 -0.25 -22.81 9.71
N PRO A 42 -0.71 -24.02 10.13
CA PRO A 42 -1.32 -24.42 11.41
C PRO A 42 -0.43 -25.01 12.51
N PHE A 43 0.87 -25.24 12.28
CA PHE A 43 1.72 -25.92 13.28
C PHE A 43 3.03 -25.19 13.61
N GLY A 44 3.25 -24.00 13.05
CA GLY A 44 4.49 -23.24 13.27
C GLY A 44 5.77 -23.92 12.79
N LEU A 45 5.64 -25.00 12.02
CA LEU A 45 6.74 -25.76 11.42
C LEU A 45 7.35 -25.05 10.21
N THR A 46 6.63 -24.07 9.68
CA THR A 46 7.04 -23.31 8.50
C THR A 46 7.22 -21.85 8.90
N GLN A 47 8.05 -21.13 8.18
CA GLN A 47 8.40 -19.75 8.47
C GLN A 47 8.00 -18.91 7.27
N ASN A 48 7.28 -17.82 7.53
CA ASN A 48 7.08 -16.75 6.58
C ASN A 48 8.19 -15.72 6.80
N LYS A 49 8.73 -15.19 5.71
CA LYS A 49 9.78 -14.18 5.75
C LYS A 49 9.42 -13.07 4.77
N LEU A 50 9.29 -11.85 5.29
CA LEU A 50 9.12 -10.64 4.50
C LEU A 50 10.36 -9.78 4.62
N THR A 51 11.10 -9.63 3.52
CA THR A 51 12.22 -8.70 3.42
C THR A 51 11.76 -7.45 2.68
N THR A 52 11.87 -6.31 3.35
CA THR A 52 11.60 -4.99 2.78
C THR A 52 12.91 -4.24 2.65
N SER A 53 13.30 -3.94 1.42
CA SER A 53 14.45 -3.11 1.11
C SER A 53 13.98 -1.83 0.45
N LYS A 54 14.53 -0.71 0.89
CA LYS A 54 14.28 0.60 0.31
C LYS A 54 15.63 1.25 0.02
N ASP A 55 15.79 1.73 -1.21
CA ASP A 55 16.87 2.63 -1.58
C ASP A 55 16.26 3.88 -2.21
N LYS A 56 16.05 4.90 -1.38
CA LYS A 56 15.39 6.16 -1.78
C LYS A 56 14.04 5.89 -2.46
N CYS A 57 13.94 6.08 -3.78
CA CYS A 57 12.71 5.89 -4.55
C CYS A 57 12.38 4.42 -4.87
N VAL A 58 13.35 3.52 -4.75
CA VAL A 58 13.19 2.11 -5.15
C VAL A 58 12.85 1.29 -3.93
N ILE A 59 11.68 0.67 -3.93
CA ILE A 59 11.22 -0.25 -2.89
C ILE A 59 11.19 -1.66 -3.48
N THR A 60 11.87 -2.58 -2.81
CA THR A 60 11.87 -4.00 -3.13
C THR A 60 11.24 -4.77 -1.97
N ILE A 61 10.20 -5.52 -2.28
CA ILE A 61 9.52 -6.41 -1.34
C ILE A 61 9.81 -7.84 -1.79
N HIS A 62 10.46 -8.62 -0.95
CA HIS A 62 10.69 -10.04 -1.17
C HIS A 62 9.95 -10.84 -0.10
N HIS A 63 9.11 -11.77 -0.53
CA HIS A 63 8.35 -12.62 0.36
C HIS A 63 8.67 -14.08 0.10
N GLU A 64 8.99 -14.80 1.17
CA GLU A 64 9.25 -16.23 1.15
C GLU A 64 8.30 -16.95 2.10
N LYS A 65 7.53 -17.89 1.54
CA LYS A 65 6.59 -18.74 2.26
C LYS A 65 6.89 -20.20 1.99
N LEU A 66 6.89 -21.01 3.05
CA LEU A 66 7.19 -22.45 2.99
C LEU A 66 8.54 -22.78 2.32
N LYS A 67 9.51 -21.86 2.27
CA LYS A 67 10.81 -21.96 1.53
C LYS A 67 10.72 -22.11 0.00
N PHE A 68 9.57 -22.48 -0.54
CA PHE A 68 9.39 -22.77 -1.97
C PHE A 68 8.64 -21.66 -2.72
N ILE A 69 7.78 -20.90 -2.02
CA ILE A 69 7.00 -19.82 -2.64
C ILE A 69 7.78 -18.54 -2.43
N LYS A 70 8.36 -18.01 -3.52
CA LYS A 70 9.14 -16.78 -3.52
C LYS A 70 8.47 -15.78 -4.44
N ASP A 71 7.99 -14.69 -3.86
CA ASP A 71 7.49 -13.54 -4.59
C ASP A 71 8.46 -12.37 -4.42
N GLN A 72 8.59 -11.56 -5.47
CA GLN A 72 9.40 -10.36 -5.44
C GLN A 72 8.67 -9.26 -6.19
N TRP A 73 8.60 -8.07 -5.60
CA TRP A 73 8.13 -6.85 -6.22
C TRP A 73 9.22 -5.79 -6.18
N VAL A 74 9.39 -5.06 -7.29
CA VAL A 74 10.29 -3.90 -7.38
C VAL A 74 9.47 -2.72 -7.89
N ILE A 75 9.43 -1.65 -7.11
CA ILE A 75 8.61 -0.46 -7.37
C ILE A 75 9.51 0.77 -7.33
N ASP A 76 9.49 1.57 -8.39
CA ASP A 76 10.16 2.88 -8.43
C ASP A 76 9.09 3.98 -8.33
N VAL A 77 8.94 4.54 -7.14
CA VAL A 77 7.84 5.46 -6.80
C VAL A 77 8.04 6.88 -7.35
N CYS A 78 9.21 7.15 -7.92
CA CYS A 78 9.57 8.44 -8.50
C CYS A 78 9.47 8.44 -10.04
N ARG A 79 8.97 7.35 -10.65
CA ARG A 79 8.83 7.21 -12.10
C ARG A 79 7.39 7.05 -12.54
N GLU A 80 7.10 7.61 -13.71
CA GLU A 80 5.88 7.36 -14.48
C GLU A 80 6.11 6.30 -15.58
N PRO A 81 5.05 5.59 -16.01
CA PRO A 81 3.70 5.57 -15.42
C PRO A 81 3.69 4.82 -14.07
N VAL A 82 2.61 4.91 -13.30
CA VAL A 82 2.46 4.12 -12.07
C VAL A 82 2.47 2.63 -12.40
N HIS A 83 3.43 1.89 -11.86
CA HIS A 83 3.63 0.47 -12.17
C HIS A 83 4.30 -0.29 -11.04
N MET A 84 4.18 -1.61 -11.06
CA MET A 84 4.98 -2.52 -10.23
C MET A 84 5.61 -3.60 -11.11
N LYS A 85 6.84 -4.00 -10.78
CA LYS A 85 7.52 -5.12 -11.43
C LYS A 85 7.43 -6.33 -10.53
N LYS A 86 7.00 -7.47 -11.06
CA LYS A 86 6.86 -8.72 -10.30
C LYS A 86 7.77 -9.81 -10.86
N GLY A 87 8.39 -10.58 -9.95
CA GLY A 87 9.22 -11.73 -10.26
C GLY A 87 10.73 -11.46 -10.11
N ALA A 88 11.46 -12.49 -9.68
CA ALA A 88 12.92 -12.46 -9.53
C ALA A 88 13.69 -12.82 -10.82
N GLY A 89 13.02 -13.48 -11.78
CA GLY A 89 13.61 -13.94 -13.04
C GLY A 89 12.95 -13.28 -14.26
N ALA A 90 11.88 -13.88 -14.78
CA ALA A 90 11.05 -13.24 -15.80
C ALA A 90 10.23 -12.12 -15.14
N VAL A 91 10.67 -10.88 -15.33
CA VAL A 91 10.06 -9.71 -14.72
C VAL A 91 8.80 -9.31 -15.50
N GLU A 92 7.64 -9.42 -14.86
CA GLU A 92 6.37 -8.90 -15.37
C GLU A 92 6.21 -7.44 -14.95
N VAL A 93 5.88 -6.55 -15.90
CA VAL A 93 5.61 -5.14 -15.60
C VAL A 93 4.11 -4.92 -15.62
N ILE A 94 3.52 -4.65 -14.46
CA ILE A 94 2.08 -4.48 -14.27
C ILE A 94 1.82 -2.98 -14.09
N LYS A 95 1.22 -2.35 -15.08
CA LYS A 95 0.93 -0.90 -15.10
C LYS A 95 -0.46 -0.63 -14.53
N ARG A 96 -0.61 0.53 -13.89
CA ARG A 96 -1.91 1.02 -13.47
C ARG A 96 -2.75 1.42 -14.68
N ASP A 97 -3.95 0.87 -14.75
CA ASP A 97 -4.92 1.08 -15.84
C ASP A 97 -6.17 1.86 -15.42
N GLY A 98 -6.29 2.21 -14.13
CA GLY A 98 -7.40 2.99 -13.60
C GLY A 98 -7.42 3.06 -12.07
N LEU A 99 -8.58 3.39 -11.50
CA LEU A 99 -8.85 3.25 -10.06
C LEU A 99 -9.23 1.80 -9.74
N CYS A 100 -8.78 1.31 -8.60
CA CYS A 100 -9.22 0.02 -8.08
C CYS A 100 -10.57 0.17 -7.39
N VAL A 101 -11.65 -0.09 -8.12
CA VAL A 101 -13.01 -0.19 -7.60
C VAL A 101 -13.32 -1.64 -7.19
N GLU A 102 -14.26 -1.82 -6.26
CA GLU A 102 -14.72 -3.16 -5.87
C GLU A 102 -15.23 -3.94 -7.10
N GLY A 103 -14.83 -5.21 -7.18
CA GLY A 103 -15.17 -6.08 -8.32
C GLY A 103 -14.33 -5.86 -9.58
N SER A 104 -13.35 -4.95 -9.57
CA SER A 104 -12.38 -4.81 -10.66
C SER A 104 -11.65 -6.13 -10.92
N LYS A 105 -11.57 -6.51 -12.20
CA LYS A 105 -10.81 -7.68 -12.67
C LYS A 105 -9.41 -7.32 -13.18
N SER A 106 -8.92 -6.10 -12.93
CA SER A 106 -7.60 -5.72 -13.44
C SER A 106 -6.49 -6.45 -12.70
N THR A 107 -5.51 -6.95 -13.46
CA THR A 107 -4.31 -7.62 -12.92
C THR A 107 -3.60 -6.70 -11.93
N TYR A 108 -3.55 -5.40 -12.23
CA TYR A 108 -2.97 -4.39 -11.35
C TYR A 108 -3.66 -4.35 -9.98
N CYS A 109 -4.99 -4.30 -9.94
CA CYS A 109 -5.72 -4.22 -8.67
C CYS A 109 -5.62 -5.51 -7.86
N GLY A 110 -5.62 -6.67 -8.51
CA GLY A 110 -5.38 -7.95 -7.85
C GLY A 110 -4.00 -8.02 -7.19
N GLU A 111 -2.96 -7.56 -7.91
CA GLU A 111 -1.59 -7.57 -7.41
C GLU A 111 -1.34 -6.49 -6.34
N LEU A 112 -1.94 -5.30 -6.49
CA LEU A 112 -1.93 -4.27 -5.44
C LEU A 112 -2.56 -4.79 -4.15
N ASN A 113 -3.73 -5.44 -4.24
CA ASN A 113 -4.39 -5.98 -3.06
C ASN A 113 -3.56 -7.10 -2.41
N ARG A 114 -2.99 -8.00 -3.20
CA ARG A 114 -2.08 -9.04 -2.72
C ARG A 114 -0.87 -8.45 -1.98
N LEU A 115 -0.23 -7.44 -2.56
CA LEU A 115 0.92 -6.78 -1.96
C LEU A 115 0.55 -6.06 -0.65
N LYS A 116 -0.60 -5.37 -0.62
CA LYS A 116 -1.10 -4.69 0.59
C LYS A 116 -1.33 -5.66 1.74
N VAL A 117 -2.10 -6.72 1.49
CA VAL A 117 -2.40 -7.76 2.50
C VAL A 117 -1.11 -8.39 3.00
N LEU A 118 -0.18 -8.72 2.10
CA LEU A 118 1.10 -9.34 2.47
C LEU A 118 1.97 -8.44 3.36
N ILE A 119 2.10 -7.15 3.03
CA ILE A 119 2.89 -6.22 3.86
C ILE A 119 2.21 -6.00 5.22
N GLN A 120 0.88 -5.96 5.27
CA GLN A 120 0.13 -5.83 6.52
C GLN A 120 0.29 -7.07 7.39
N ASP A 121 -0.05 -8.24 6.83
CA ASP A 121 -0.18 -9.49 7.57
C ASP A 121 1.16 -10.10 7.97
N ASP A 122 2.13 -10.16 7.05
CA ASP A 122 3.44 -10.78 7.30
C ASP A 122 4.53 -9.73 7.67
N GLY A 123 4.20 -8.44 7.59
CA GLY A 123 5.09 -7.32 7.91
C GLY A 123 4.64 -6.54 9.15
N LEU A 124 3.70 -5.62 8.99
CA LEU A 124 3.30 -4.66 10.01
C LEU A 124 2.81 -5.32 11.31
N ILE A 125 2.08 -6.43 11.22
CA ILE A 125 1.58 -7.15 12.41
C ILE A 125 2.73 -7.73 13.27
N PHE A 126 3.83 -8.16 12.63
CA PHE A 126 4.90 -8.90 13.29
C PHE A 126 6.20 -8.09 13.46
N ALA A 127 6.26 -6.88 12.91
CA ALA A 127 7.45 -6.04 13.01
C ALA A 127 7.59 -5.44 14.41
N GLU A 128 8.83 -5.42 14.92
CA GLU A 128 9.13 -4.94 16.27
C GLU A 128 9.47 -3.44 16.29
N GLY A 129 9.17 -2.80 17.42
CA GLY A 129 9.42 -1.38 17.68
C GLY A 129 8.28 -0.45 17.27
N GLU A 130 8.55 0.85 17.39
CA GLU A 130 7.56 1.92 17.19
C GLU A 130 7.45 2.31 15.70
N LYS A 131 6.21 2.45 15.19
CA LYS A 131 6.00 2.77 13.76
C LYS A 131 6.53 4.15 13.35
N GLU A 132 6.70 5.05 14.30
CA GLU A 132 7.23 6.41 14.11
C GLU A 132 8.76 6.47 14.09
N ASP A 133 9.45 5.38 14.45
CA ASP A 133 10.91 5.30 14.53
C ASP A 133 11.45 4.54 13.30
N LEU A 134 12.11 5.26 12.39
CA LEU A 134 12.67 4.69 11.16
C LEU A 134 13.89 3.78 11.42
N SER A 135 14.42 3.77 12.63
CA SER A 135 15.46 2.82 13.04
C SER A 135 14.89 1.45 13.42
N SER A 136 13.62 1.41 13.85
CA SER A 136 12.90 0.18 14.18
C SER A 136 12.46 -0.59 12.93
N ASP A 137 12.19 -1.88 13.09
CA ASP A 137 11.70 -2.70 11.99
C ASP A 137 10.28 -2.33 11.60
N HIS A 138 9.42 -2.04 12.58
CA HIS A 138 8.06 -1.56 12.32
C HIS A 138 8.05 -0.24 11.56
N GLY A 139 8.83 0.76 11.98
CA GLY A 139 8.91 2.04 11.29
C GLY A 139 9.45 1.93 9.86
N LYS A 140 10.42 1.04 9.59
CA LYS A 140 10.91 0.75 8.23
C LYS A 140 9.83 0.13 7.34
N VAL A 141 9.10 -0.87 7.82
CA VAL A 141 8.02 -1.49 7.04
C VAL A 141 6.87 -0.49 6.82
N TYR A 142 6.51 0.28 7.86
CA TYR A 142 5.46 1.29 7.78
C TYR A 142 5.79 2.43 6.82
N CYS A 143 7.04 2.90 6.81
CA CYS A 143 7.53 3.87 5.84
C CYS A 143 7.36 3.36 4.41
N ALA A 144 7.83 2.15 4.12
CA ALA A 144 7.71 1.55 2.79
C ALA A 144 6.24 1.38 2.38
N PHE A 145 5.40 0.87 3.29
CA PHE A 145 3.97 0.69 3.05
C PHE A 145 3.25 2.00 2.71
N SER A 146 3.52 3.07 3.48
CA SER A 146 2.90 4.38 3.29
C SER A 146 3.28 5.00 1.94
N VAL A 147 4.54 4.88 1.55
CA VAL A 147 5.04 5.35 0.24
C VAL A 147 4.38 4.55 -0.90
N LEU A 148 4.32 3.22 -0.78
CA LEU A 148 3.66 2.35 -1.76
C LEU A 148 2.16 2.65 -1.87
N GLN A 149 1.47 2.94 -0.77
CA GLN A 149 0.06 3.28 -0.78
C GLN A 149 -0.19 4.57 -1.59
N ARG A 150 0.61 5.62 -1.37
CA ARG A 150 0.48 6.86 -2.15
C ARG A 150 0.74 6.62 -3.64
N TYR A 151 1.80 5.89 -3.98
CA TYR A 151 2.17 5.64 -5.36
C TYR A 151 1.19 4.69 -6.07
N LEU A 152 0.99 3.49 -5.55
CA LEU A 152 0.23 2.44 -6.22
C LEU A 152 -1.30 2.60 -6.07
N ASP A 153 -1.78 3.02 -4.89
CA ASP A 153 -3.21 3.16 -4.62
C ASP A 153 -3.72 4.52 -5.08
N GLN A 154 -3.05 5.60 -4.68
CA GLN A 154 -3.49 6.97 -4.98
C GLN A 154 -2.96 7.51 -6.31
N GLY A 155 -1.92 6.89 -6.89
CA GLY A 155 -1.42 7.25 -8.22
C GLY A 155 -0.53 8.48 -8.19
N ILE A 156 0.02 8.76 -7.02
CA ILE A 156 0.82 9.94 -6.74
C ILE A 156 2.29 9.61 -6.99
N VAL A 157 2.88 10.28 -7.98
CA VAL A 157 4.33 10.21 -8.22
C VAL A 157 5.03 11.07 -7.19
N LEU A 158 6.04 10.49 -6.53
CA LEU A 158 6.76 11.15 -5.45
C LEU A 158 8.04 11.80 -5.98
N SER A 159 8.37 13.00 -5.50
CA SER A 159 9.63 13.67 -5.81
C SER A 159 10.43 13.91 -4.54
N ARG A 160 11.75 13.70 -4.65
CA ARG A 160 12.73 14.01 -3.60
C ARG A 160 13.17 15.48 -3.64
N HIS A 161 12.97 16.16 -4.77
CA HIS A 161 13.44 17.52 -4.99
C HIS A 161 12.23 18.45 -5.08
N GLY A 162 11.90 19.04 -3.93
CA GLY A 162 10.77 19.94 -3.76
C GLY A 162 10.28 19.72 -2.34
N GLY A 163 10.44 20.71 -1.46
CA GLY A 163 10.02 20.66 -0.05
C GLY A 163 8.52 20.46 0.18
N THR A 164 7.81 19.92 -0.81
CA THR A 164 6.43 19.53 -0.82
C THR A 164 6.36 18.30 -1.72
N VAL A 165 5.91 17.17 -1.20
CA VAL A 165 5.53 16.01 -2.03
C VAL A 165 4.32 16.47 -2.84
N ILE A 166 4.54 17.13 -3.98
CA ILE A 166 3.45 17.57 -4.85
C ILE A 166 2.84 16.31 -5.43
N PRO A 167 1.57 15.99 -5.12
CA PRO A 167 0.90 14.89 -5.77
C PRO A 167 0.72 15.28 -7.24
N MET A 168 1.58 14.76 -8.11
CA MET A 168 1.30 14.84 -9.53
C MET A 168 0.41 13.64 -9.87
N PRO A 169 -0.87 13.87 -10.25
CA PRO A 169 -1.70 12.79 -10.74
C PRO A 169 -1.01 12.20 -11.96
N SER A 170 -0.86 10.87 -11.96
CA SER A 170 -0.22 10.16 -13.06
C SER A 170 -0.83 10.55 -14.41
N SER A 171 0.03 10.87 -15.37
CA SER A 171 -0.33 11.31 -16.74
C SER A 171 -1.12 10.28 -17.58
N SER A 172 -1.36 9.06 -17.07
CA SER A 172 -2.18 8.06 -17.76
C SER A 172 -3.64 8.53 -17.85
N PRO A 173 -4.23 8.64 -19.05
CA PRO A 173 -5.63 9.04 -19.21
C PRO A 173 -6.53 8.04 -18.48
N MET A 174 -7.32 8.53 -17.53
CA MET A 174 -8.37 7.72 -16.92
C MET A 174 -9.37 7.37 -18.03
N PRO A 175 -9.72 6.09 -18.24
CA PRO A 175 -10.84 5.78 -19.10
C PRO A 175 -12.09 6.43 -18.49
N GLU A 176 -12.71 7.32 -19.26
CA GLU A 176 -14.04 7.84 -18.98
C GLU A 176 -14.98 6.65 -18.72
N SER A 177 -15.51 6.57 -17.50
CA SER A 177 -16.55 5.62 -17.15
C SER A 177 -17.82 6.02 -17.91
N ASN A 178 -17.92 5.61 -19.17
CA ASN A 178 -19.18 5.61 -19.91
C ASN A 178 -20.08 4.51 -19.32
N THR A 179 -20.76 4.83 -18.23
CA THR A 179 -21.87 4.04 -17.74
C THR A 179 -23.03 4.22 -18.72
N PRO A 180 -23.52 3.19 -19.43
CA PRO A 180 -24.78 3.29 -20.14
C PRO A 180 -25.88 3.34 -19.08
N VAL A 181 -26.62 4.45 -19.04
CA VAL A 181 -27.91 4.51 -18.35
C VAL A 181 -28.84 3.56 -19.10
N ASN A 182 -28.97 2.33 -18.59
CA ASN A 182 -30.02 1.42 -19.03
C ASN A 182 -31.35 1.94 -18.47
N ASP A 183 -32.14 2.55 -19.35
CA ASP A 183 -33.57 2.76 -19.13
C ASP A 183 -34.26 1.40 -18.92
N PRO A 184 -35.02 1.19 -17.84
CA PRO A 184 -35.84 0.01 -17.70
C PRO A 184 -37.03 0.08 -18.67
N ALA A 185 -37.12 -0.95 -19.52
CA ALA A 185 -38.16 -1.18 -20.49
C ALA A 185 -39.58 -0.97 -19.93
N GLN A 186 -40.34 -0.08 -20.57
CA GLN A 186 -41.79 -0.06 -20.46
C GLN A 186 -42.40 -1.11 -21.39
N THR A 187 -43.20 -2.00 -20.82
CA THR A 187 -44.23 -2.79 -21.51
C THR A 187 -45.38 -2.84 -20.50
N PRO A 188 -46.63 -2.43 -20.84
CA PRO A 188 -47.49 -3.30 -21.64
C PRO A 188 -48.61 -2.60 -22.46
N THR A 189 -49.23 -3.32 -23.40
CA THR A 189 -50.67 -3.69 -23.43
C THR A 189 -51.08 -4.15 -24.85
N PRO A 190 -51.80 -5.29 -25.02
CA PRO A 190 -52.26 -5.76 -26.32
C PRO A 190 -53.56 -5.07 -26.75
N ALA A 191 -53.62 -4.70 -28.03
CA ALA A 191 -54.80 -4.11 -28.66
C ALA A 191 -55.87 -5.17 -28.99
N LYS A 192 -57.11 -4.83 -28.64
CA LYS A 192 -58.37 -5.53 -28.83
C LYS A 192 -58.70 -5.62 -30.34
N SER A 193 -59.00 -6.81 -30.86
CA SER A 193 -59.51 -6.99 -32.22
C SER A 193 -61.03 -6.81 -32.24
N GLU A 194 -61.52 -5.79 -32.91
CA GLU A 194 -62.93 -5.67 -33.30
C GLU A 194 -63.02 -5.98 -34.80
N GLY A 195 -63.89 -6.94 -35.14
CA GLY A 195 -64.15 -7.35 -36.51
C GLY A 195 -64.89 -6.29 -37.31
N ASN A 196 -64.74 -6.34 -38.62
CA ASN A 196 -65.65 -5.66 -39.53
C ASN A 196 -66.09 -6.58 -40.66
N THR A 197 -67.39 -6.51 -40.90
CA THR A 197 -68.25 -7.31 -41.78
C THR A 197 -68.50 -6.60 -43.11
N GLY A 198 -68.80 -7.38 -44.17
CA GLY A 198 -69.50 -6.94 -45.40
C GLY A 198 -68.59 -6.86 -46.64
N SER A 199 -68.75 -7.70 -47.68
CA SER A 199 -69.80 -7.69 -48.74
C SER A 199 -69.75 -6.39 -49.57
N PHE A 200 -69.59 -6.35 -50.89
CA PHE A 200 -69.99 -7.24 -52.00
C PHE A 200 -68.87 -7.43 -53.02
#